data_AF-A0A379B4Q7-F1
#
_entry.id   AF-A0A379B4Q7-F1
#
_cell.length_a   1.000
_cell.length_b   1.000
_cell.length_c   1.000
_cell.angle_alpha   90.00
_cell.angle_beta   90.00
_cell.angle_gamma   90.00
#
_symmetry.space_group_name_H-M   'P 1'
#
loop_
_entity.id
_entity.type
_entity.pdbx_description
1 polymer ?
#
loop_
_entity_poly.entity_id
_entity_poly.type
_entity_poly.pdbx_seq_one_letter_code
_entity_poly.pdbx_strand_id
1 'polypeptide(L)' 'MAGIQPTKNAEKANIVKALREQFPLDILLPIIGLKRSTFFYHLTDKVDKNAEIVQKVVEIYHENQGNYG' A
#
# COMPACT_ATOMS: atom_id res chain seq x y z
N MET A 1 -26.56 -3.96 9.97
CA MET A 1 -25.28 -3.77 9.27
C MET A 1 -24.75 -2.39 9.66
N ALA A 2 -23.83 -2.30 10.61
CA ALA A 2 -23.25 -1.02 11.01
C ALA A 2 -22.14 -0.65 10.02
N GLY A 3 -22.43 0.25 9.09
CA GLY A 3 -21.42 0.80 8.19
C GLY A 3 -20.38 1.57 9.00
N ILE A 4 -19.11 1.23 8.84
CA ILE A 4 -17.99 1.92 9.48
C ILE A 4 -17.92 3.31 8.84
N GLN A 5 -18.35 4.34 9.57
CA GLN A 5 -18.24 5.72 9.09
C GLN A 5 -16.75 6.07 8.94
N PRO A 6 -16.34 6.62 7.80
CA PRO A 6 -14.95 7.01 7.58
C PRO A 6 -14.55 8.06 8.63
N THR A 7 -13.38 7.88 9.22
CA THR A 7 -12.81 8.89 10.11
C THR A 7 -12.47 10.15 9.31
N LYS A 8 -12.36 11.30 9.98
CA LYS A 8 -11.92 12.57 9.37
C LYS A 8 -10.62 12.44 8.55
N ASN A 9 -9.72 11.53 8.96
CA ASN A 9 -8.48 11.26 8.24
C ASN A 9 -8.70 10.39 6.98
N ALA A 10 -9.66 9.47 7.01
CA ALA A 10 -10.03 8.68 5.84
C ALA A 10 -10.66 9.56 4.74
N GLU A 11 -11.51 10.52 5.11
CA GLU A 11 -12.08 11.50 4.18
C GLU A 11 -10.98 12.33 3.51
N LYS A 12 -10.06 12.87 4.32
CA LYS A 12 -8.89 13.60 3.82
C LYS A 12 -8.01 12.74 2.91
N ALA A 13 -7.82 11.47 3.24
CA ALA A 13 -7.04 10.55 2.42
C ALA A 13 -7.69 10.29 1.05
N ASN A 14 -9.02 10.19 1.00
CA ASN A 14 -9.76 10.06 -0.25
C ASN A 14 -9.61 11.31 -1.14
N ILE A 15 -9.63 12.50 -0.55
CA ILE A 15 -9.41 13.76 -1.29
C ILE A 15 -8.01 13.78 -1.89
N VAL A 16 -6.97 13.47 -1.10
CA VAL A 16 -5.59 13.40 -1.62
C VAL A 16 -5.43 12.31 -2.68
N LYS A 17 -6.13 11.17 -2.57
CA LYS A 17 -6.15 10.11 -3.59
C LYS A 17 -6.72 10.58 -4.93
N ALA A 18 -7.72 11.45 -4.93
CA ALA A 18 -8.26 12.02 -6.16
C ALA A 18 -7.33 13.10 -6.75
N LEU A 19 -6.69 13.90 -5.90
CA LEU A 19 -5.84 15.02 -6.35
C LEU A 19 -4.43 14.62 -6.78
N ARG A 20 -3.92 13.46 -6.33
CA ARG A 20 -2.55 13.02 -6.64
C ARG A 20 -2.28 12.76 -8.13
N GLU A 21 -3.32 12.61 -8.94
CA GLU A 21 -3.18 12.45 -10.40
C GLU A 21 -2.73 13.76 -11.07
N GLN A 22 -3.07 14.91 -10.47
CA GLN A 22 -2.80 16.23 -11.02
C GLN A 22 -1.72 17.00 -10.24
N PHE A 23 -1.49 16.64 -8.98
CA PHE A 23 -0.60 17.36 -8.07
C PHE A 23 0.32 16.42 -7.29
N PRO A 24 1.61 16.80 -7.06
CA PRO A 24 2.52 15.95 -6.30
C PRO A 24 2.09 15.80 -4.84
N LEU A 25 2.27 14.60 -4.30
CA LEU A 25 1.82 14.29 -2.94
C LEU A 25 2.47 15.20 -1.89
N ASP A 26 3.73 15.59 -2.10
CA ASP A 26 4.48 16.45 -1.19
C ASP A 26 3.89 17.84 -0.99
N ILE A 27 3.11 18.34 -1.95
CA ILE A 27 2.39 19.61 -1.78
C ILE A 27 0.99 19.40 -1.18
N LEU A 28 0.33 18.28 -1.49
CA LEU A 28 -1.04 18.00 -1.04
C LEU A 28 -1.10 17.71 0.46
N LEU A 29 -0.13 16.96 0.98
CA LEU A 29 -0.07 16.53 2.38
C LEU A 29 -0.07 17.69 3.41
N PRO A 30 0.83 18.70 3.31
CA PRO A 30 0.85 19.81 4.25
C PRO A 30 -0.43 20.66 4.18
N ILE A 31 -1.01 20.84 2.99
CA ILE A 31 -2.24 21.63 2.79
C ILE A 31 -3.42 20.99 3.52
N ILE A 32 -3.55 19.67 3.45
CA ILE A 32 -4.64 18.92 4.12
C ILE A 32 -4.33 18.60 5.59
N GLY A 33 -3.08 18.84 6.03
CA GLY A 33 -2.62 18.56 7.38
C GLY A 33 -2.42 17.07 7.66
N LEU A 34 -2.01 16.29 6.64
CA LEU A 34 -1.64 14.89 6.78
C LEU A 34 -0.12 14.72 6.79
N LYS A 35 0.36 13.73 7.55
CA LYS A 35 1.77 13.37 7.55
C LYS A 35 2.07 12.48 6.35
N ARG A 36 3.32 12.52 5.87
CA ARG A 36 3.79 11.63 4.77
C ARG A 36 3.59 10.14 5.07
N SER A 37 3.66 9.75 6.35
CA SER A 37 3.38 8.38 6.80
C SER A 37 1.96 7.91 6.50
N THR A 38 0.98 8.82 6.36
CA THR A 38 -0.41 8.47 6.02
C THR A 38 -0.54 7.86 4.62
N PHE A 39 0.42 8.10 3.73
CA PHE A 39 0.36 7.67 2.33
C PHE A 39 1.38 6.60 1.95
N PHE A 40 2.19 6.13 2.90
CA PHE A 40 3.31 5.22 2.61
C PHE A 40 2.88 3.87 1.99
N TYR A 41 1.67 3.40 2.30
CA TYR A 41 1.13 2.13 1.81
C TYR A 41 0.47 2.20 0.43
N HIS A 42 0.24 3.40 -0.11
CA HIS A 42 -0.48 3.61 -1.38
C HIS A 42 0.44 3.98 -2.54
N LEU A 43 1.76 3.84 -2.35
CA LEU A 43 2.78 4.02 -3.36
C LEU A 43 3.23 2.63 -3.86
N THR A 44 2.59 2.14 -4.92
CA THR A 44 3.10 1.09 -5.82
C THR A 44 3.19 1.73 -7.21
N ASP A 45 4.17 1.50 -8.06
CA ASP A 45 5.12 0.39 -8.22
C ASP A 45 6.34 0.38 -7.29
N LYS A 46 6.38 -0.57 -6.36
CA LYS A 46 7.65 -1.11 -5.91
C LYS A 46 7.82 -2.42 -6.65
N VAL A 47 8.89 -2.53 -7.44
CA VAL A 47 9.46 -3.83 -7.80
C VAL A 47 9.43 -4.66 -6.52
N ASP A 48 8.73 -5.79 -6.56
CA ASP A 48 8.69 -6.68 -5.44
C ASP A 48 10.12 -7.16 -5.18
N LYS A 49 10.78 -6.52 -4.21
CA LYS A 49 12.19 -6.75 -3.87
C LYS A 49 12.42 -8.20 -3.44
N ASN A 50 11.35 -8.89 -3.07
CA ASN A 50 11.37 -10.26 -2.59
C ASN A 50 10.79 -11.22 -3.63
N ALA A 51 10.44 -10.78 -4.84
CA ALA A 51 9.89 -11.65 -5.88
C ALA A 51 10.79 -12.87 -6.13
N GLU A 52 12.09 -12.66 -6.24
CA GLU A 52 13.07 -13.74 -6.42
C GLU A 52 13.12 -14.69 -5.21
N ILE A 53 12.99 -14.14 -3.99
CA ILE A 53 12.98 -14.94 -2.75
C ILE A 53 11.69 -15.78 -2.68
N VAL A 54 10.55 -15.18 -3.01
CA VAL A 54 9.25 -15.87 -3.07
C VAL A 54 9.29 -16.98 -4.11
N GLN A 55 9.87 -16.73 -5.29
CA GLN A 55 10.05 -17.76 -6.31
C GLN A 55 10.93 -18.92 -5.83
N LYS A 56 12.06 -18.64 -5.16
CA LYS A 56 12.92 -19.68 -4.57
C LYS A 56 12.21 -20.51 -3.50
N VAL A 57 11.43 -19.86 -2.64
CA VAL A 57 10.63 -20.58 -1.61
C VAL A 57 9.60 -21.48 -2.27
N VAL A 58 8.94 -21.01 -3.32
CA VAL A 58 7.96 -21.80 -4.09
C VAL A 58 8.64 -22.97 -4.80
N GLU A 59 9.81 -22.75 -5.41
CA GLU A 59 10.62 -23.79 -6.05
C GLU A 59 11.01 -24.89 -5.06
N ILE A 60 11.59 -24.51 -3.92
CA ILE A 60 11.96 -25.45 -2.84
C ILE A 60 10.71 -26.19 -2.33
N TYR A 61 9.59 -25.51 -2.15
CA TYR A 61 8.35 -26.14 -1.69
C TYR A 61 7.85 -27.22 -2.66
N HIS A 62 7.89 -26.94 -3.97
CA HIS A 62 7.51 -27.90 -5.01
C HIS A 62 8.52 -29.04 -5.18
N GLU A 63 9.82 -28.76 -5.07
CA GLU A 63 10.89 -29.76 -5.07
C GLU A 63 10.68 -30.80 -3.95
N ASN A 64 10.23 -30.34 -2.79
CA ASN A 64 9.96 -31.18 -1.62
C ASN A 64 8.53 -31.75 -1.58
N GLN A 65 7.80 -31.70 -2.71
CA GLN A 65 6.43 -32.23 -2.85
C GLN A 65 5.43 -31.68 -1.81
N GLY A 66 5.70 -30.50 -1.24
CA GLY A 66 4.84 -29.90 -0.22
C GLY A 66 4.86 -30.61 1.15
N ASN A 67 5.87 -31.43 1.46
CA ASN A 67 5.99 -32.15 2.74
C ASN A 67 6.43 -31.28 3.95
N TYR A 68 6.43 -29.96 3.79
CA TYR A 68 6.60 -29.03 4.90
C TYR A 68 5.22 -28.76 5.51
N GLY A 69 4.79 -29.67 6.39
CA GLY A 69 3.59 -29.57 7.22
C GLY A 69 3.92 -29.52 8.70
#